data_AF-A0A090QWD0-F1
#
_entry.id   AF-A0A090QWD0-F1
#
_cell.length_a   1.000
_cell.length_b   1.000
_cell.length_c   1.000
_cell.angle_alpha   90.00
_cell.angle_beta   90.00
_cell.angle_gamma   90.00
#
_symmetry.space_group_name_H-M   'P 1'
#
loop_
_entity.id
_entity.type
_entity.pdbx_description
1 polymer ?
#
loop_
_entity_poly.entity_id
_entity_poly.type
_entity_poly.pdbx_seq_one_letter_code
_entity_poly.pdbx_strand_id
1 'polypeptide(L)'
;MIDGYVTLGQTQRDGLGAYLYRTLGECIPVIGIAKNRFADTPEACEVYRGQSQKPVYVTCMGMTLEEAKERVQTMHGQYRFPTLAKAVDSECRQASPTDMP
;
A
#
# COMPACT_ATOMS: atom_id res chain seq x y z
N MET A 1 -1.91 -3.37 6.45
CA MET A 1 -1.60 -2.99 5.06
C MET A 1 -2.86 -2.43 4.43
N ILE A 2 -2.76 -1.40 3.60
CA ILE A 2 -3.89 -0.78 2.89
C ILE A 2 -3.65 -0.71 1.37
N ASP A 3 -4.71 -0.69 0.58
CA ASP A 3 -4.65 -0.33 -0.85
C ASP A 3 -4.70 1.19 -0.98
N GLY A 4 -3.56 1.81 -1.26
CA GLY A 4 -3.39 3.26 -1.26
C GLY A 4 -2.11 3.71 -0.56
N TYR A 5 -2.01 5.01 -0.33
CA TYR A 5 -0.82 5.66 0.21
C TYR A 5 -0.96 5.94 1.71
N VAL A 6 0.15 5.78 2.43
CA VAL A 6 0.32 6.25 3.81
C VAL A 6 0.67 7.73 3.81
N THR A 7 1.65 8.12 3.00
CA THR A 7 2.07 9.51 2.76
C THR A 7 2.04 9.80 1.26
N LEU A 8 1.87 11.07 0.90
CA LEU A 8 1.64 11.53 -0.47
C LEU A 8 2.76 12.43 -0.96
N GLY A 9 3.29 12.12 -2.14
CA GLY A 9 4.27 12.93 -2.86
C GLY A 9 5.61 13.09 -2.15
N GLN A 10 6.47 13.94 -2.69
CA GLN A 10 7.81 14.19 -2.15
C GLN A 10 7.76 14.86 -0.78
N THR A 11 6.74 15.68 -0.52
CA THR A 11 6.55 16.38 0.77
C THR A 11 6.00 15.47 1.87
N GLN A 12 5.69 14.21 1.56
CA GLN A 12 5.21 13.22 2.51
C GLN A 12 3.98 13.67 3.30
N ARG A 13 3.04 14.38 2.64
CA ARG A 13 1.78 14.81 3.25
C ARG A 13 0.99 13.60 3.74
N ASP A 14 0.35 13.70 4.90
CA ASP A 14 -0.52 12.64 5.43
C ASP A 14 -1.58 12.21 4.41
N GLY A 15 -1.54 10.93 4.04
CA GLY A 15 -2.56 10.22 3.27
C GLY A 15 -3.43 9.36 4.19
N LEU A 16 -4.31 8.55 3.58
CA LEU A 16 -5.24 7.69 4.32
C LEU A 16 -4.54 6.81 5.35
N GLY A 17 -3.40 6.22 4.99
CA GLY A 17 -2.66 5.36 5.90
C GLY A 17 -2.02 6.08 7.08
N ALA A 18 -1.64 7.37 6.94
CA ALA A 18 -1.13 8.16 8.06
C ALA A 18 -2.24 8.42 9.10
N TYR A 19 -3.46 8.77 8.63
CA TYR A 19 -4.61 8.90 9.52
C TYR A 19 -4.94 7.57 10.22
N LEU A 20 -4.86 6.45 9.51
CA LEU A 20 -5.03 5.12 10.10
C LEU A 20 -3.98 4.84 11.18
N TYR A 21 -2.71 5.09 10.90
CA TYR A 21 -1.62 4.89 11.87
C TYR A 21 -1.85 5.68 13.16
N ARG A 22 -2.22 6.96 13.05
CA ARG A 22 -2.56 7.82 14.19
C ARG A 22 -3.78 7.29 14.95
N THR A 23 -4.82 6.85 14.24
CA THR A 23 -6.05 6.29 14.84
C THR A 23 -5.78 4.99 15.60
N LEU A 24 -4.80 4.20 15.15
CA LEU A 24 -4.32 2.99 15.83
C LEU A 24 -3.35 3.29 16.99
N GLY A 25 -3.29 4.55 17.44
CA GLY A 25 -2.44 4.98 18.54
C GLY A 25 -0.95 4.89 18.24
N GLU A 26 -0.57 4.94 16.96
CA GLU A 26 0.84 4.90 16.52
C GLU A 26 1.59 3.63 16.93
N CYS A 27 0.86 2.57 17.31
CA CYS A 27 1.44 1.32 17.80
C CYS A 27 1.50 0.22 16.73
N ILE A 28 0.70 0.34 15.66
CA ILE A 28 0.58 -0.66 14.60
C ILE A 28 1.15 -0.08 13.31
N PRO A 29 2.30 -0.57 12.80
CA PRO A 29 2.86 -0.07 11.56
C PRO A 29 1.91 -0.26 10.38
N VAL A 30 1.84 0.76 9.51
CA VAL A 30 0.98 0.74 8.33
C VAL A 30 1.85 0.78 7.08
N ILE A 31 1.60 -0.18 6.18
CA ILE A 31 2.16 -0.22 4.82
C ILE A 31 1.03 0.08 3.85
N GLY A 32 1.21 1.09 2.99
CA GLY A 32 0.37 1.38 1.85
C GLY A 32 0.98 0.84 0.56
N ILE A 33 0.16 0.20 -0.26
CA ILE A 33 0.54 -0.30 -1.59
C ILE A 33 -0.41 0.31 -2.61
N ALA A 34 0.12 1.01 -3.61
CA ALA A 34 -0.67 1.60 -4.69
C ALA A 34 -0.23 1.10 -6.07
N LYS A 35 -1.21 0.92 -6.97
CA LYS A 35 -0.97 0.52 -8.38
C LYS A 35 -0.59 1.69 -9.29
N ASN A 36 -0.99 2.90 -8.94
CA ASN A 36 -0.77 4.10 -9.75
C ASN A 36 0.08 5.08 -8.96
N ARG A 37 0.98 5.78 -9.66
CA ARG A 37 1.84 6.78 -9.06
C ARG A 37 1.00 8.00 -8.67
N PHE A 38 1.08 8.42 -7.41
CA PHE A 38 0.61 9.73 -6.99
C PHE A 38 1.64 10.81 -7.39
N ALA A 39 1.19 12.03 -7.70
CA ALA A 39 2.06 13.13 -8.10
C ALA A 39 3.26 13.29 -7.17
N ASP A 40 4.45 13.46 -7.76
CA ASP A 40 5.72 13.64 -7.07
C ASP A 40 6.12 12.51 -6.11
N THR A 41 5.54 11.30 -6.24
CA THR A 41 6.00 10.13 -5.48
C THR A 41 7.45 9.80 -5.88
N PRO A 42 8.40 9.74 -4.93
CA PRO A 42 9.80 9.42 -5.22
C PRO A 42 9.98 8.03 -5.83
N GLU A 43 10.99 7.86 -6.68
CA GLU A 43 11.37 6.55 -7.24
C GLU A 43 11.79 5.55 -6.16
N ALA A 44 12.30 6.03 -5.02
CA ALA A 44 12.63 5.18 -3.87
C ALA A 44 11.44 4.36 -3.36
N CYS A 45 10.20 4.84 -3.57
CA CYS A 45 8.97 4.13 -3.19
C CYS A 45 8.58 3.01 -4.17
N GLU A 46 9.28 2.84 -5.30
CA GLU A 46 8.97 1.82 -6.29
C GLU A 46 9.43 0.43 -5.84
N VAL A 47 8.55 -0.55 -6.10
CA VAL A 47 8.80 -1.98 -5.87
C VAL A 47 8.37 -2.77 -7.09
N TYR A 48 9.33 -3.46 -7.70
CA TYR A 48 9.11 -4.32 -8.87
C TYR A 48 8.99 -5.78 -8.43
N ARG A 49 7.85 -6.41 -8.75
CA ARG A 49 7.52 -7.78 -8.34
C ARG A 49 7.12 -8.65 -9.53
N GLY A 50 7.47 -9.94 -9.44
CA GLY A 50 7.25 -10.91 -10.51
C GLY A 50 8.01 -10.51 -11.78
N GLN A 51 7.39 -10.71 -12.94
CA GLN A 51 7.93 -10.32 -14.24
C GLN A 51 7.39 -8.95 -14.73
N SER A 52 6.79 -8.17 -13.84
CA SER A 52 6.16 -6.90 -14.22
C SER A 52 7.18 -5.79 -14.42
N GLN A 53 7.10 -5.11 -15.57
CA GLN A 53 7.85 -3.87 -15.84
C GLN A 53 7.22 -2.63 -15.19
N LYS A 54 6.02 -2.75 -14.63
CA LYS A 54 5.36 -1.67 -13.87
C LYS A 54 5.53 -1.91 -12.37
N PRO A 55 6.07 -0.96 -11.59
CA PRO A 55 6.25 -1.10 -10.14
C PRO A 55 4.93 -0.92 -9.41
N VAL A 56 4.81 -1.42 -8.19
CA VAL A 56 3.86 -0.87 -7.21
C VAL A 56 4.56 0.21 -6.38
N TYR A 57 3.79 1.12 -5.81
CA TYR A 57 4.31 2.19 -4.97
C TYR A 57 4.05 1.86 -3.50
N VAL A 58 5.12 1.82 -2.72
CA VAL A 58 5.09 1.50 -1.29
C VAL A 58 5.40 2.74 -0.47
N THR A 59 4.55 3.00 0.51
CA THR A 59 4.76 4.03 1.55
C THR A 59 4.42 3.42 2.91
N CYS A 60 5.00 3.94 3.98
CA CYS A 60 4.83 3.36 5.31
C CYS A 60 4.92 4.40 6.42
N MET A 61 4.43 4.01 7.60
CA MET A 61 4.60 4.73 8.86
C MET A 61 4.69 3.72 10.00
N GLY A 62 5.52 4.00 11.00
CA GLY A 62 5.87 3.04 12.07
C GLY A 62 6.89 1.97 11.68
N MET A 63 7.53 2.10 10.50
CA MET A 63 8.68 1.29 10.06
C MET A 63 9.45 2.01 8.94
N THR A 64 10.64 1.53 8.60
CA THR A 64 11.43 2.07 7.49
C THR A 64 10.83 1.70 6.13
N LEU A 65 11.14 2.50 5.11
CA LEU A 65 10.70 2.22 3.75
C LEU A 65 11.32 0.92 3.24
N GLU A 66 12.57 0.65 3.58
CA GLU A 66 13.32 -0.55 3.19
C GLU A 66 12.65 -1.82 3.73
N GLU A 67 12.30 -1.86 5.02
CA GLU A 67 11.56 -2.97 5.64
C GLU A 67 10.19 -3.16 4.99
N ALA A 68 9.47 -2.07 4.72
CA ALA A 68 8.18 -2.13 4.06
C ALA A 68 8.31 -2.72 2.64
N LYS A 69 9.31 -2.28 1.87
CA LYS A 69 9.58 -2.79 0.52
C LYS A 69 9.94 -4.27 0.53
N GLU A 70 10.79 -4.72 1.46
CA GLU A 70 11.15 -6.13 1.61
C GLU A 70 9.91 -7.01 1.92
N ARG A 71 9.08 -6.56 2.87
CA ARG A 71 7.83 -7.24 3.21
C ARG A 71 6.91 -7.34 2.00
N VAL A 72 6.74 -6.26 1.24
CA VAL A 72 5.91 -6.27 0.03
C VAL A 72 6.51 -7.15 -1.05
N GLN A 73 7.83 -7.11 -1.25
CA GLN A 73 8.55 -7.93 -2.24
C GLN A 73 8.30 -9.42 -2.00
N THR A 74 8.36 -9.84 -0.74
CA THR A 74 8.24 -11.24 -0.30
C THR A 74 6.79 -11.73 -0.14
N MET A 75 5.79 -10.84 -0.27
CA MET A 75 4.38 -11.26 -0.25
C MET A 75 4.09 -12.25 -1.37
N HIS A 76 3.18 -13.20 -1.08
CA HIS A 76 2.74 -14.21 -2.04
C HIS A 76 2.09 -13.61 -3.31
N GLY A 77 2.34 -14.26 -4.45
CA GLY A 77 1.69 -13.99 -5.73
C GLY A 77 2.66 -13.65 -6.84
N GLN A 78 2.41 -14.19 -8.04
CA GLN A 78 3.29 -14.10 -9.21
C GLN A 78 3.30 -12.73 -9.93
N TYR A 79 2.36 -11.85 -9.63
CA TYR A 79 2.19 -10.55 -10.31
C TYR A 79 2.71 -9.39 -9.45
N ARG A 80 2.77 -8.17 -10.02
CA ARG A 80 3.21 -6.96 -9.30
C ARG A 80 2.42 -6.69 -8.02
N PHE A 81 1.10 -6.90 -8.05
CA PHE A 81 0.22 -6.66 -6.91
C PHE A 81 0.09 -7.95 -6.09
N PRO A 82 0.36 -7.92 -4.77
CA PRO A 82 0.28 -9.10 -3.92
C PRO A 82 -1.08 -9.80 -3.98
N THR A 83 -1.11 -11.13 -3.83
CA THR A 83 -2.36 -11.92 -3.88
C THR A 83 -3.38 -11.42 -2.85
N LEU A 84 -2.93 -11.13 -1.62
CA LEU A 84 -3.80 -10.64 -0.55
C LEU A 84 -4.42 -9.28 -0.91
N ALA A 85 -3.62 -8.33 -1.40
CA ALA A 85 -4.10 -7.01 -1.80
C ALA A 85 -5.10 -7.11 -2.96
N LYS A 86 -4.83 -8.00 -3.93
CA LYS A 86 -5.76 -8.27 -5.04
C LYS A 86 -7.09 -8.83 -4.56
N ALA A 87 -7.08 -9.74 -3.58
CA ALA A 87 -8.29 -10.32 -3.03
C ALA A 87 -9.18 -9.25 -2.39
N VAL A 88 -8.63 -8.44 -1.47
CA VAL A 88 -9.37 -7.35 -0.81
C VAL A 88 -9.99 -6.38 -1.83
N ASP A 89 -9.20 -5.94 -2.80
CA ASP A 89 -9.64 -5.03 -3.86
C ASP A 89 -10.76 -5.63 -4.74
N SER A 90 -10.76 -6.96 -4.95
CA SER A 90 -11.84 -7.68 -5.65
C SER A 90 -13.11 -7.77 -4.81
N GLU A 91 -12.99 -8.10 -3.52
CA GLU A 91 -14.13 -8.24 -2.62
C GLU A 91 -14.82 -6.89 -2.37
N CYS A 92 -14.07 -5.81 -2.16
CA CYS A 92 -14.65 -4.47 -1.96
C CYS A 92 -15.45 -3.96 -3.17
N ARG A 93 -15.19 -4.46 -4.39
CA ARG A 93 -15.98 -4.13 -5.59
C ARG A 93 -17.23 -4.98 -5.76
N GLN A 94 -17.22 -6.18 -5.16
CA GLN A 94 -18.35 -7.11 -5.21
C GLN A 94 -19.34 -6.84 -4.08
N ALA A 95 -18.88 -6.31 -2.94
CA ALA A 95 -19.72 -5.91 -1.83
C ALA A 95 -20.63 -4.73 -2.23
N SER A 96 -21.94 -4.97 -2.22
CA SER A 96 -22.95 -3.91 -2.34
C SER A 96 -23.03 -3.14 -1.01
N PRO A 97 -23.36 -1.83 -0.99
CA PRO A 97 -23.65 -1.11 0.26
C PRO A 97 -24.76 -1.75 1.11
N THR A 98 -25.56 -2.62 0.51
CA THR A 98 -26.69 -3.35 1.11
C THR A 98 -26.26 -4.61 1.88
N ASP A 99 -24.99 -5.02 1.79
CA ASP A 99 -24.48 -6.25 2.42
C ASP A 99 -23.81 -6.04 3.79
N MET A 100 -23.90 -4.83 4.36
CA MET A 100 -23.43 -4.55 5.72
C MET A 100 -24.59 -4.80 6.72
N PRO A 101 -24.39 -5.62 7.77
CA PRO A 101 -25.39 -5.88 8.80
C PRO A 101 -25.71 -4.65 9.67
#